data_AF-A0A348WJ06-F1
#
_entry.id   AF-A0A348WJ06-F1
#
_cell.length_a   1.000
_cell.length_b   1.000
_cell.length_c   1.000
_cell.angle_alpha   90.00
_cell.angle_beta   90.00
_cell.angle_gamma   90.00
#
_symmetry.space_group_name_H-M   'P 1'
#
loop_
_entity.id
_entity.type
_entity.pdbx_description
1 polymer ?
#
loop_
_entity_poly.entity_id
_entity_poly.type
_entity_poly.pdbx_seq_one_letter_code
_entity_poly.pdbx_strand_id
1 'polypeptide(L)'
;REVIKRIADPSIRGHYGQAIKDLRWQLFSPQRKPRQERGKWTPRGQMEMAPKPSTKASALLAADVAAQERLREAAILAVLLATPEVAIEFEAQLEQLECRDPDLGLLRDVILRHCDKGREAVVEAAENALGGVGLENLTSLPHVALVPAVRRPGDVELARVTVAEELAKIAATRGIAVEISEAMEDLAGVADEAVTWRLGQAAEARNRALRSQQEDKTEYDTAANGARVSRDERDAFDALLDRIGFSKKQ
;
A
#
# COMPACT_ATOMS: atom_id res chain seq x y z
N ARG A 1 -9.97 -9.89 -37.04
CA ARG A 1 -9.11 -10.32 -38.19
C ARG A 1 -8.76 -9.15 -39.11
N GLU A 2 -9.60 -8.12 -39.25
CA GLU A 2 -9.35 -6.98 -40.14
C GLU A 2 -8.23 -6.03 -39.67
N VAL A 3 -8.04 -5.88 -38.35
CA VAL A 3 -7.01 -5.00 -37.79
C VAL A 3 -5.58 -5.49 -38.09
N ILE A 4 -5.36 -6.82 -38.10
CA ILE A 4 -4.05 -7.42 -38.39
C ILE A 4 -3.63 -7.19 -39.86
N LYS A 5 -4.59 -7.04 -40.77
CA LYS A 5 -4.33 -6.74 -42.19
C LYS A 5 -3.82 -5.31 -42.42
N ARG A 6 -3.95 -4.41 -41.45
CA ARG A 6 -3.42 -3.03 -41.52
C ARG A 6 -1.91 -2.97 -41.23
N ILE A 7 -1.32 -4.03 -40.70
CA ILE A 7 0.12 -4.12 -40.47
C ILE A 7 0.79 -4.36 -41.83
N ALA A 8 1.54 -3.38 -42.34
CA ALA A 8 2.18 -3.45 -43.66
C ALA A 8 3.31 -4.50 -43.74
N ASP A 9 4.08 -4.65 -42.66
CA ASP A 9 5.22 -5.56 -42.56
C ASP A 9 4.77 -7.04 -42.39
N PRO A 10 5.18 -7.96 -43.29
CA PRO A 10 4.82 -9.38 -43.23
C PRO A 10 5.35 -10.15 -42.01
N SER A 11 6.55 -9.83 -41.54
CA SER A 11 7.21 -10.50 -40.40
C SER A 11 6.50 -10.16 -39.09
N ILE A 12 6.21 -8.87 -38.91
CA ILE A 12 5.47 -8.33 -37.77
C ILE A 12 4.03 -8.88 -37.79
N ARG A 13 3.38 -8.89 -38.96
CA ARG A 13 2.03 -9.45 -39.12
C ARG A 13 1.97 -10.94 -38.75
N GLY A 14 2.99 -11.71 -39.10
CA GLY A 14 3.11 -13.12 -38.73
C GLY A 14 3.21 -13.31 -37.22
N HIS A 15 4.10 -12.55 -36.57
CA HIS A 15 4.32 -12.62 -35.12
C HIS A 15 3.05 -12.25 -34.33
N TYR A 16 2.42 -11.11 -34.64
CA TYR A 16 1.19 -10.69 -33.97
C TYR A 16 -0.02 -11.56 -34.32
N GLY A 17 -0.06 -12.11 -35.54
CA GLY A 17 -1.07 -13.09 -35.96
C GLY A 17 -1.00 -14.37 -35.13
N GLN A 18 0.21 -14.84 -34.84
CA GLN A 18 0.45 -16.03 -34.02
C GLN A 18 0.11 -15.75 -32.54
N ALA A 19 0.56 -14.62 -31.98
CA ALA A 19 0.24 -14.25 -30.60
C ALA A 19 -1.27 -14.14 -30.35
N ILE A 20 -2.02 -13.52 -31.27
CA ILE A 20 -3.49 -13.39 -31.15
C ILE A 20 -4.19 -14.75 -31.30
N LYS A 21 -3.66 -15.64 -32.14
CA LYS A 21 -4.16 -17.01 -32.28
C LYS A 21 -3.96 -17.79 -31.00
N ASP A 22 -2.80 -17.67 -30.38
CA ASP A 22 -2.46 -18.36 -29.13
C ASP A 22 -3.28 -17.83 -27.95
N LEU A 23 -3.47 -16.50 -27.85
CA LEU A 23 -4.34 -15.88 -26.85
C LEU A 23 -5.80 -16.35 -27.00
N ARG A 24 -6.30 -16.40 -28.25
CA ARG A 24 -7.65 -16.87 -28.53
C ARG A 24 -7.80 -18.36 -28.24
N TRP A 25 -6.77 -19.15 -28.48
CA TRP A 25 -6.75 -20.57 -28.14
C TRP A 25 -6.74 -20.78 -26.62
N GLN A 26 -6.01 -19.97 -25.85
CA GLN A 26 -5.98 -20.03 -24.39
C GLN A 26 -7.31 -19.60 -23.75
N LEU A 27 -7.95 -18.56 -24.28
CA LEU A 27 -9.17 -18.00 -23.70
C LEU A 27 -10.46 -18.74 -24.09
N PHE A 28 -10.48 -19.37 -25.27
CA PHE A 28 -11.72 -19.93 -25.85
C PHE A 28 -11.63 -21.40 -26.23
N SER A 29 -10.51 -22.09 -26.00
CA SER A 29 -10.50 -23.54 -26.15
C SER A 29 -11.26 -24.19 -24.99
N PRO A 30 -12.28 -25.02 -25.26
CA PRO A 30 -12.88 -25.84 -24.23
C PRO A 30 -11.81 -26.81 -23.72
N GLN A 31 -11.44 -26.72 -22.44
CA GLN A 31 -10.61 -27.73 -21.78
C GLN A 31 -11.34 -29.08 -21.88
N ARG A 32 -10.96 -29.89 -22.88
CA ARG A 32 -11.33 -31.30 -22.92
C ARG A 32 -10.63 -31.96 -21.76
N LYS A 33 -11.38 -32.25 -20.70
CA LYS A 33 -10.94 -33.15 -19.63
C LYS A 33 -10.44 -34.44 -20.29
N PRO A 34 -9.21 -34.89 -20.04
CA PRO A 34 -8.73 -36.13 -20.61
C PRO A 34 -9.64 -37.26 -20.12
N ARG A 35 -10.12 -38.05 -21.09
CA ARG A 35 -10.90 -39.26 -20.84
C ARG A 35 -10.01 -40.19 -20.02
N GLN A 36 -10.43 -40.50 -18.80
CA GLN A 36 -9.75 -41.43 -17.90
C GLN A 36 -9.65 -42.80 -18.59
N GLU A 37 -8.48 -43.12 -19.11
CA GLU A 37 -8.11 -44.49 -19.40
C GLU A 37 -7.92 -45.23 -18.08
N ARG A 38 -8.66 -46.33 -17.94
CA ARG A 38 -8.52 -47.26 -16.82
C ARG A 38 -7.13 -47.90 -16.91
N GLY A 39 -6.23 -47.56 -15.99
CA GLY A 39 -4.92 -48.23 -15.92
C GLY A 39 -4.03 -47.79 -14.75
N LYS A 40 -3.76 -48.77 -13.88
CA LYS A 40 -2.71 -48.87 -12.84
C LYS A 40 -2.87 -48.05 -11.55
N TRP A 41 -3.18 -48.80 -10.50
CA TRP A 41 -3.03 -48.45 -9.08
C TRP A 41 -1.57 -48.10 -8.77
N THR A 42 -1.32 -46.88 -8.30
CA THR A 42 -0.06 -46.42 -7.72
C THR A 42 -0.15 -46.46 -6.19
N PRO A 43 0.91 -46.88 -5.48
CA PRO A 43 0.88 -46.95 -4.02
C PRO A 43 0.78 -45.54 -3.43
N ARG A 44 -0.10 -45.42 -2.44
CA ARG A 44 -0.37 -44.23 -1.65
C ARG A 44 0.95 -43.71 -1.03
N GLY A 45 1.45 -42.57 -1.51
CA GLY A 45 2.65 -41.96 -0.91
C GLY A 45 3.15 -40.66 -1.52
N GLN A 46 2.93 -40.39 -2.81
CA GLN A 46 3.41 -39.15 -3.43
C GLN A 46 2.37 -38.60 -4.40
N MET A 47 1.45 -37.77 -3.88
CA MET A 47 0.78 -36.76 -4.69
C MET A 47 1.53 -35.46 -4.47
N GLU A 48 2.33 -35.05 -5.44
CA GLU A 48 2.78 -33.66 -5.52
C GLU A 48 1.54 -32.79 -5.69
N MET A 49 1.13 -32.13 -4.60
CA MET A 49 0.03 -31.19 -4.62
C MET A 49 0.48 -29.94 -5.36
N ALA A 50 0.20 -29.88 -6.67
CA ALA A 50 0.30 -28.62 -7.40
C ALA A 50 -0.58 -27.57 -6.66
N PRO A 51 -0.03 -26.39 -6.31
CA PRO A 51 -0.74 -25.41 -5.49
C PRO A 51 -2.03 -24.98 -6.19
N LYS A 52 -3.16 -25.14 -5.48
CA LYS A 52 -4.49 -24.80 -5.99
C LYS A 52 -4.53 -23.29 -6.33
N PRO A 53 -5.29 -22.87 -7.36
CA PRO A 53 -5.40 -21.46 -7.75
C PRO A 53 -5.83 -20.53 -6.60
N SER A 54 -6.57 -21.04 -5.60
CA SER A 54 -6.89 -20.32 -4.37
C SER A 54 -5.66 -19.94 -3.53
N THR A 55 -4.65 -20.82 -3.44
CA THR A 55 -3.41 -20.55 -2.71
C THR A 55 -2.57 -19.46 -3.36
N LYS A 56 -2.60 -19.35 -4.70
CA LYS A 56 -1.92 -18.28 -5.45
C LYS A 56 -2.57 -16.91 -5.23
N ALA A 57 -3.90 -16.86 -5.16
CA ALA A 57 -4.62 -15.63 -4.86
C ALA A 57 -4.34 -15.15 -3.42
N SER A 58 -4.33 -16.05 -2.45
CA SER A 58 -3.99 -15.72 -1.05
C SER A 58 -2.55 -15.22 -0.91
N ALA A 59 -1.58 -15.85 -1.58
CA ALA A 59 -0.17 -15.41 -1.54
C ALA A 59 0.02 -14.01 -2.15
N LEU A 60 -0.69 -13.71 -3.25
CA LEU A 60 -0.64 -12.39 -3.87
C LEU A 60 -1.28 -11.31 -2.98
N LEU A 61 -2.41 -11.63 -2.34
CA LEU A 61 -3.07 -10.74 -1.39
C LEU A 61 -2.18 -10.46 -0.18
N ALA A 62 -1.51 -11.48 0.36
CA ALA A 62 -0.58 -11.30 1.47
C ALA A 62 0.62 -10.42 1.08
N ALA A 63 1.13 -10.56 -0.15
CA ALA A 63 2.22 -9.72 -0.66
C ALA A 63 1.80 -8.25 -0.81
N ASP A 64 0.57 -7.99 -1.26
CA ASP A 64 0.02 -6.62 -1.38
C ASP A 64 -0.15 -5.96 -0.01
N VAL A 65 -0.70 -6.69 0.97
CA VAL A 65 -0.84 -6.19 2.35
C VAL A 65 0.52 -5.89 2.97
N ALA A 66 1.50 -6.80 2.82
CA ALA A 66 2.84 -6.60 3.34
C ALA A 66 3.56 -5.41 2.67
N ALA A 67 3.34 -5.21 1.36
CA ALA A 67 3.85 -4.04 0.66
C ALA A 67 3.22 -2.76 1.21
N GLN A 68 1.90 -2.73 1.40
CA GLN A 68 1.20 -1.57 1.98
C GLN A 68 1.68 -1.26 3.40
N GLU A 69 1.83 -2.25 4.28
CA GLU A 69 2.38 -2.06 5.62
C GLU A 69 3.76 -1.40 5.57
N ARG A 70 4.66 -1.89 4.69
CA ARG A 70 5.99 -1.27 4.50
C ARG A 70 5.90 0.20 4.08
N LEU A 71 4.97 0.55 3.19
CA LEU A 71 4.78 1.96 2.78
C LEU A 71 4.34 2.82 3.97
N ARG A 72 3.46 2.29 4.84
CA ARG A 72 2.99 3.00 6.04
C ARG A 72 4.09 3.14 7.07
N GLU A 73 4.86 2.09 7.32
CA GLU A 73 6.04 2.12 8.18
C GLU A 73 7.02 3.20 7.70
N ALA A 74 7.34 3.24 6.40
CA ALA A 74 8.21 4.26 5.82
C ALA A 74 7.65 5.67 5.97
N ALA A 75 6.34 5.87 5.77
CA ALA A 75 5.69 7.15 5.97
C ALA A 75 5.78 7.62 7.44
N ILE A 76 5.45 6.74 8.39
CA ILE A 76 5.56 7.04 9.84
C ILE A 76 6.97 7.48 10.18
N LEU A 77 7.97 6.68 9.80
CA LEU A 77 9.36 6.92 10.19
C LEU A 77 9.94 8.17 9.51
N ALA A 78 9.56 8.46 8.27
CA ALA A 78 9.97 9.69 7.60
C ALA A 78 9.35 10.95 8.21
N VAL A 79 8.08 10.87 8.64
CA VAL A 79 7.43 11.98 9.37
C VAL A 79 8.11 12.21 10.71
N LEU A 80 8.43 11.14 11.45
CA LEU A 80 9.13 11.24 12.72
C LEU A 80 10.60 11.67 12.56
N LEU A 81 11.25 11.36 11.45
CA LEU A 81 12.57 11.91 11.11
C LEU A 81 12.49 13.43 10.84
N ALA A 82 11.40 13.90 10.25
CA ALA A 82 11.16 15.32 9.98
C ALA A 82 10.76 16.11 11.26
N THR A 83 10.00 15.47 12.16
CA THR A 83 9.44 16.09 13.38
C THR A 83 9.49 15.08 14.55
N PRO A 84 10.68 14.84 15.15
CA PRO A 84 10.89 13.73 16.10
C PRO A 84 10.24 13.91 17.47
N GLU A 85 9.94 15.13 17.88
CA GLU A 85 9.26 15.41 19.16
C GLU A 85 7.90 14.71 19.27
N VAL A 86 7.24 14.45 18.14
CA VAL A 86 5.98 13.69 18.08
C VAL A 86 6.17 12.23 18.49
N ALA A 87 7.37 11.66 18.33
CA ALA A 87 7.61 10.25 18.64
C ALA A 87 7.37 9.91 20.12
N ILE A 88 7.56 10.88 21.03
CA ILE A 88 7.36 10.72 22.48
C ILE A 88 5.90 10.36 22.79
N GLU A 89 4.94 10.93 22.06
CA GLU A 89 3.50 10.65 22.27
C GLU A 89 3.10 9.24 21.82
N PHE A 90 3.90 8.61 20.95
CA PHE A 90 3.63 7.31 20.34
C PHE A 90 4.68 6.24 20.71
N GLU A 91 5.48 6.46 21.74
CA GLU A 91 6.62 5.60 22.12
C GLU A 91 6.21 4.12 22.23
N ALA A 92 5.15 3.82 22.99
CA ALA A 92 4.66 2.47 23.17
C ALA A 92 4.18 1.80 21.87
N GLN A 93 3.51 2.54 21.00
CA GLN A 93 3.07 2.04 19.69
C GLN A 93 4.24 1.81 18.75
N LEU A 94 5.27 2.68 18.81
CA LEU A 94 6.49 2.55 18.02
C LEU A 94 7.35 1.38 18.50
N GLU A 95 7.46 1.11 19.79
CA GLU A 95 8.14 -0.07 20.32
C GLU A 95 7.49 -1.38 19.81
N GLN A 96 6.16 -1.38 19.69
CA GLN A 96 5.39 -2.51 19.17
C GLN A 96 5.33 -2.56 17.63
N LEU A 97 5.76 -1.51 16.94
CA LEU A 97 5.74 -1.43 15.48
C LEU A 97 6.79 -2.38 14.89
N GLU A 98 6.40 -3.63 14.63
CA GLU A 98 7.26 -4.57 13.90
C GLU A 98 7.50 -4.09 12.46
N CYS A 99 8.75 -3.73 12.15
CA CYS A 99 9.20 -3.44 10.80
C CYS A 99 9.81 -4.70 10.17
N ARG A 100 9.23 -5.18 9.06
CA ARG A 100 9.81 -6.33 8.32
C ARG A 100 11.06 -5.96 7.54
N ASP A 101 11.16 -4.70 7.14
CA ASP A 101 12.35 -4.14 6.54
C ASP A 101 13.37 -3.79 7.65
N PRO A 102 14.58 -4.37 7.63
CA PRO A 102 15.58 -4.12 8.65
C PRO A 102 16.02 -2.64 8.71
N ASP A 103 16.01 -1.93 7.58
CA ASP A 103 16.42 -0.52 7.54
C ASP A 103 15.35 0.36 8.21
N LEU A 104 14.07 0.05 8.01
CA LEU A 104 12.97 0.71 8.73
C LEU A 104 13.04 0.41 10.23
N GLY A 105 13.32 -0.86 10.61
CA GLY A 105 13.50 -1.23 12.01
C GLY A 105 14.66 -0.49 12.68
N LEU A 106 15.79 -0.34 11.97
CA LEU A 106 16.94 0.42 12.45
C LEU A 106 16.62 1.91 12.61
N LEU A 107 15.91 2.49 11.64
CA LEU A 107 15.48 3.89 11.69
C LEU A 107 14.53 4.15 12.87
N ARG A 108 13.55 3.26 13.09
CA ARG A 108 12.64 3.29 14.24
C ARG A 108 13.40 3.30 15.56
N ASP A 109 14.36 2.40 15.71
CA ASP A 109 15.19 2.31 16.91
C ASP A 109 16.03 3.57 17.15
N VAL A 110 16.57 4.17 16.08
CA VAL A 110 17.30 5.44 16.16
C VAL A 110 16.37 6.56 16.62
N ILE A 111 15.18 6.67 16.03
CA ILE A 111 14.19 7.68 16.41
C ILE A 111 13.83 7.53 17.88
N LEU A 112 13.50 6.32 18.35
CA LEU A 112 13.17 6.08 19.76
C LEU A 112 14.30 6.50 20.72
N ARG A 113 15.56 6.21 20.39
CA ARG A 113 16.73 6.53 21.24
C ARG A 113 17.14 8.01 21.26
N HIS A 114 16.66 8.80 20.29
CA HIS A 114 17.14 10.16 20.08
C HIS A 114 16.02 11.21 19.94
N CYS A 115 14.75 10.81 20.01
CA CYS A 115 13.61 11.69 19.77
C CYS A 115 13.56 12.93 20.69
N ASP A 116 14.13 12.83 21.88
CA ASP A 116 14.26 13.89 22.89
C ASP A 116 15.41 14.88 22.61
N LYS A 117 16.30 14.57 21.68
CA LYS A 117 17.53 15.36 21.39
C LYS A 117 17.36 16.35 20.24
N GLY A 118 16.17 16.41 19.66
CA GLY A 118 15.85 17.27 18.53
C GLY A 118 16.25 16.69 17.18
N ARG A 119 15.73 17.32 16.11
CA ARG A 119 15.81 16.82 14.73
C ARG A 119 17.22 16.56 14.22
N GLU A 120 18.13 17.51 14.42
CA GLU A 120 19.50 17.38 13.89
C GLU A 120 20.21 16.15 14.46
N ALA A 121 20.07 15.90 15.77
CA ALA A 121 20.66 14.73 16.42
C ALA A 121 20.05 13.40 15.95
N VAL A 122 18.75 13.37 15.67
CA VAL A 122 18.08 12.17 15.13
C VAL A 122 18.54 11.89 13.70
N VAL A 123 18.64 12.92 12.86
CA VAL A 123 19.10 12.79 11.47
C VAL A 123 20.56 12.34 11.44
N GLU A 124 21.44 12.95 12.23
CA GLU A 124 22.85 12.53 12.32
C GLU A 124 22.97 11.08 12.81
N ALA A 125 22.20 10.68 13.82
CA ALA A 125 22.19 9.30 14.30
C ALA A 125 21.67 8.32 13.23
N ALA A 126 20.67 8.73 12.43
CA ALA A 126 20.12 7.92 11.36
C ALA A 126 21.13 7.76 10.21
N GLU A 127 21.83 8.83 9.82
CA GLU A 127 22.91 8.80 8.83
C GLU A 127 24.06 7.89 9.27
N ASN A 128 24.44 7.94 10.56
CA ASN A 128 25.47 7.06 11.09
C ASN A 128 25.06 5.59 11.13
N ALA A 129 23.78 5.30 11.35
CA ALA A 129 23.27 3.93 11.43
C ALA A 129 23.02 3.30 10.05
N LEU A 130 22.39 4.03 9.13
CA LEU A 130 21.95 3.54 7.81
C LEU A 130 22.92 3.89 6.68
N GLY A 131 23.82 4.86 6.92
CA GLY A 131 24.57 5.54 5.87
C GLY A 131 23.70 6.59 5.15
N GLY A 132 24.33 7.67 4.67
CA GLY A 132 23.62 8.76 3.99
C GLY A 132 22.82 8.29 2.76
N VAL A 133 23.38 7.39 1.95
CA VAL A 133 22.69 6.82 0.78
C VAL A 133 21.49 5.96 1.18
N GLY A 134 21.60 5.19 2.26
CA GLY A 134 20.50 4.35 2.77
C GLY A 134 19.34 5.21 3.25
N LEU A 135 19.65 6.24 4.04
CA LEU A 135 18.65 7.19 4.55
C LEU A 135 17.99 7.99 3.41
N GLU A 136 18.77 8.45 2.44
CA GLU A 136 18.26 9.17 1.26
C GLU A 136 17.33 8.28 0.43
N ASN A 137 17.70 7.01 0.19
CA ASN A 137 16.86 6.07 -0.55
C ASN A 137 15.51 5.83 0.13
N LEU A 138 15.50 5.73 1.46
CA LEU A 138 14.29 5.48 2.25
C LEU A 138 13.36 6.70 2.26
N THR A 139 13.94 7.89 2.41
CA THR A 139 13.18 9.16 2.50
C THR A 139 12.78 9.72 1.13
N SER A 140 13.49 9.38 0.06
CA SER A 140 13.23 9.85 -1.31
C SER A 140 12.23 8.98 -2.09
N LEU A 141 11.69 7.93 -1.47
CA LEU A 141 10.63 7.14 -2.09
C LEU A 141 9.44 8.06 -2.45
N PRO A 142 8.90 8.01 -3.69
CA PRO A 142 7.89 8.97 -4.13
C PRO A 142 6.66 9.07 -3.22
N HIS A 143 6.19 7.94 -2.68
CA HIS A 143 5.03 7.91 -1.79
C HIS A 143 5.31 8.49 -0.40
N VAL A 144 6.56 8.41 0.08
CA VAL A 144 7.01 9.04 1.34
C VAL A 144 7.20 10.53 1.13
N ALA A 145 7.90 10.92 0.06
CA ALA A 145 8.20 12.31 -0.26
C ALA A 145 6.94 13.17 -0.51
N LEU A 146 5.83 12.54 -0.91
CA LEU A 146 4.54 13.21 -1.12
C LEU A 146 3.76 13.44 0.18
N VAL A 147 4.12 12.81 1.30
CA VAL A 147 3.42 12.97 2.58
C VAL A 147 3.54 14.42 3.05
N PRO A 148 2.42 15.14 3.29
CA PRO A 148 2.46 16.56 3.66
C PRO A 148 3.27 16.86 4.93
N ALA A 149 3.24 15.96 5.91
CA ALA A 149 3.99 16.09 7.17
C ALA A 149 5.52 16.00 6.98
N VAL A 150 5.98 15.25 5.97
CA VAL A 150 7.42 15.19 5.61
C VAL A 150 7.87 16.52 4.99
N ARG A 151 7.00 17.12 4.18
CA ARG A 151 7.28 18.38 3.47
C ARG A 151 7.18 19.63 4.34
N ARG A 152 6.57 19.52 5.53
CA ARG A 152 6.41 20.59 6.52
C ARG A 152 7.07 20.19 7.85
N PRO A 153 8.40 20.03 7.90
CA PRO A 153 9.08 19.66 9.14
C PRO A 153 8.84 20.70 10.23
N GLY A 154 8.59 20.23 11.46
CA GLY A 154 8.25 21.08 12.60
C GLY A 154 6.76 21.42 12.74
N ASP A 155 5.90 21.03 11.78
CA ASP A 155 4.45 21.08 11.95
C ASP A 155 3.98 19.88 12.80
N VAL A 156 3.98 20.08 14.13
CA VAL A 156 3.71 19.05 15.14
C VAL A 156 2.31 18.48 15.01
N GLU A 157 1.30 19.32 14.80
CA GLU A 157 -0.09 18.88 14.68
C GLU A 157 -0.29 17.98 13.46
N LEU A 158 0.24 18.41 12.31
CA LEU A 158 0.18 17.63 11.09
C LEU A 158 0.92 16.30 11.21
N ALA A 159 2.12 16.31 11.80
CA ALA A 159 2.89 15.11 12.05
C ALA A 159 2.15 14.15 12.99
N ARG A 160 1.56 14.65 14.08
CA ARG A 160 0.77 13.86 15.04
C ARG A 160 -0.41 13.18 14.37
N VAL A 161 -1.25 13.94 13.64
CA VAL A 161 -2.43 13.37 12.95
C VAL A 161 -2.00 12.33 11.93
N THR A 162 -0.94 12.60 11.16
CA THR A 162 -0.42 11.66 10.15
C THR A 162 0.08 10.36 10.79
N VAL A 163 0.90 10.45 11.85
CA VAL A 163 1.44 9.27 12.55
C VAL A 163 0.33 8.46 13.20
N ALA A 164 -0.62 9.12 13.88
CA ALA A 164 -1.76 8.45 14.49
C ALA A 164 -2.62 7.70 13.46
N GLU A 165 -2.90 8.33 12.32
CA GLU A 165 -3.68 7.73 11.25
C GLU A 165 -2.98 6.50 10.64
N GLU A 166 -1.68 6.59 10.35
CA GLU A 166 -0.94 5.48 9.76
C GLU A 166 -0.77 4.32 10.74
N LEU A 167 -0.49 4.59 12.03
CA LEU A 167 -0.47 3.56 13.08
C LEU A 167 -1.83 2.88 13.24
N ALA A 168 -2.93 3.63 13.21
CA ALA A 168 -4.28 3.07 13.28
C ALA A 168 -4.59 2.15 12.09
N LYS A 169 -4.12 2.48 10.88
CA LYS A 169 -4.29 1.63 9.69
C LYS A 169 -3.49 0.33 9.79
N ILE A 170 -2.27 0.37 10.30
CA ILE A 170 -1.48 -0.84 10.58
C ILE A 170 -2.20 -1.71 11.63
N ALA A 171 -2.64 -1.11 12.74
CA ALA A 171 -3.34 -1.82 13.80
C ALA A 171 -4.65 -2.48 13.31
N ALA A 172 -5.46 -1.78 12.51
CA ALA A 172 -6.68 -2.33 11.94
C ALA A 172 -6.41 -3.52 11.00
N THR A 173 -5.35 -3.43 10.18
CA THR A 173 -4.95 -4.50 9.27
C THR A 173 -4.51 -5.74 10.05
N ARG A 174 -3.71 -5.56 11.10
CA ARG A 174 -3.24 -6.65 11.97
C ARG A 174 -4.35 -7.25 12.81
N GLY A 175 -5.25 -6.44 13.36
CA GLY A 175 -6.42 -6.90 14.11
C GLY A 175 -7.31 -7.82 13.27
N ILE A 176 -7.60 -7.44 12.03
CA ILE A 176 -8.35 -8.28 11.08
C ILE A 176 -7.59 -9.60 10.81
N ALA A 177 -6.26 -9.56 10.66
CA ALA A 177 -5.48 -10.77 10.43
C ALA A 177 -5.51 -11.75 11.63
N VAL A 178 -5.45 -11.23 12.86
CA VAL A 178 -5.57 -12.01 14.09
C VAL A 178 -6.96 -12.62 14.21
N GLU A 179 -8.02 -11.82 14.04
CA GLU A 179 -9.41 -12.31 14.07
C GLU A 179 -9.66 -13.41 13.02
N ILE A 180 -9.09 -13.26 11.81
CA ILE A 180 -9.18 -14.30 10.78
C ILE A 180 -8.45 -15.57 11.21
N SER A 181 -7.26 -15.46 11.82
CA SER A 181 -6.49 -16.62 12.28
C SER A 181 -7.21 -17.36 13.40
N GLU A 182 -7.69 -16.64 14.41
CA GLU A 182 -8.47 -17.21 15.52
C GLU A 182 -9.74 -17.89 15.01
N ALA A 183 -10.50 -17.21 14.14
CA ALA A 183 -11.66 -17.80 13.52
C ALA A 183 -11.28 -19.04 12.68
N MET A 184 -10.13 -19.05 12.00
CA MET A 184 -9.67 -20.21 11.23
C MET A 184 -9.34 -21.41 12.13
N GLU A 185 -8.76 -21.19 13.30
CA GLU A 185 -8.49 -22.22 14.30
C GLU A 185 -9.78 -22.81 14.88
N ASP A 186 -10.76 -21.96 15.23
CA ASP A 186 -12.07 -22.40 15.72
C ASP A 186 -12.86 -23.23 14.68
N LEU A 187 -12.70 -22.88 13.41
CA LEU A 187 -13.44 -23.49 12.30
C LEU A 187 -12.79 -24.75 11.74
N ALA A 188 -11.52 -25.02 12.09
CA ALA A 188 -10.90 -26.32 11.87
C ALA A 188 -11.66 -27.47 12.57
N GLY A 189 -12.59 -27.15 13.49
CA GLY A 189 -13.50 -28.09 14.12
C GLY A 189 -14.83 -28.36 13.39
N VAL A 190 -15.30 -27.53 12.43
CA VAL A 190 -16.63 -27.69 11.79
C VAL A 190 -16.62 -27.16 10.34
N ALA A 191 -16.83 -28.03 9.33
CA ALA A 191 -16.74 -27.66 7.90
C ALA A 191 -18.05 -27.89 7.13
N ASP A 192 -18.55 -26.86 6.42
CA ASP A 192 -18.66 -26.78 4.93
C ASP A 192 -19.29 -25.43 4.46
N GLU A 193 -20.14 -24.77 5.27
CA GLU A 193 -20.86 -23.53 4.89
C GLU A 193 -20.11 -22.22 5.22
N ALA A 194 -19.20 -22.24 6.19
CA ALA A 194 -18.48 -21.06 6.65
C ALA A 194 -17.44 -20.52 5.65
N VAL A 195 -17.01 -21.33 4.68
CA VAL A 195 -16.05 -20.92 3.64
C VAL A 195 -16.70 -19.90 2.69
N THR A 196 -17.96 -20.11 2.32
CA THR A 196 -18.73 -19.19 1.46
C THR A 196 -18.99 -17.88 2.19
N TRP A 197 -19.29 -17.94 3.49
CA TRP A 197 -19.53 -16.77 4.32
C TRP A 197 -18.27 -15.88 4.46
N ARG A 198 -17.10 -16.49 4.65
CA ARG A 198 -15.80 -15.79 4.72
C ARG A 198 -15.40 -15.12 3.41
N LEU A 199 -15.65 -15.78 2.28
CA LEU A 199 -15.38 -15.19 0.97
C LEU A 199 -16.27 -13.95 0.74
N GLY A 200 -17.52 -14.01 1.20
CA GLY A 200 -18.44 -12.87 1.23
C GLY A 200 -17.93 -11.72 2.11
N GLN A 201 -17.51 -12.02 3.34
CA GLN A 201 -17.00 -11.02 4.30
C GLN A 201 -15.68 -10.38 3.84
N ALA A 202 -14.72 -11.14 3.31
CA ALA A 202 -13.47 -10.58 2.80
C ALA A 202 -13.71 -9.68 1.56
N ALA A 203 -14.66 -10.04 0.69
CA ALA A 203 -15.07 -9.18 -0.41
C ALA A 203 -15.77 -7.90 0.08
N GLU A 204 -16.56 -7.99 1.14
CA GLU A 204 -17.28 -6.86 1.75
C GLU A 204 -16.33 -5.89 2.47
N ALA A 205 -15.35 -6.41 3.22
CA ALA A 205 -14.27 -5.64 3.84
C ALA A 205 -13.42 -4.91 2.79
N ARG A 206 -13.07 -5.59 1.68
CA ARG A 206 -12.37 -4.98 0.53
C ARG A 206 -13.20 -3.84 -0.09
N ASN A 207 -14.49 -4.07 -0.30
CA ASN A 207 -15.39 -3.05 -0.87
C ASN A 207 -15.55 -1.84 0.06
N ARG A 208 -15.50 -2.04 1.38
CA ARG A 208 -15.53 -0.97 2.39
C ARG A 208 -14.23 -0.15 2.39
N ALA A 209 -13.08 -0.82 2.32
CA ALA A 209 -11.77 -0.17 2.25
C ALA A 209 -11.56 0.61 0.94
N LEU A 210 -12.00 0.07 -0.20
CA LEU A 210 -11.99 0.77 -1.50
C LEU A 210 -12.92 2.00 -1.52
N ARG A 211 -14.11 1.91 -0.90
CA ARG A 211 -15.02 3.05 -0.79
C ARG A 211 -14.47 4.16 0.12
N SER A 212 -13.74 3.80 1.17
CA SER A 212 -13.08 4.77 2.05
C SER A 212 -11.94 5.55 1.37
N GLN A 213 -11.33 5.02 0.31
CA GLN A 213 -10.38 5.78 -0.53
C GLN A 213 -11.06 6.78 -1.47
N GLN A 214 -12.38 6.68 -1.66
CA GLN A 214 -13.13 7.45 -2.65
C GLN A 214 -14.07 8.50 -2.02
N GLU A 215 -14.19 8.52 -0.69
CA GLU A 215 -14.72 9.66 0.04
C GLU A 215 -13.64 10.72 0.15
N ASP A 216 -13.46 11.45 -0.95
CA ASP A 216 -12.73 12.70 -0.98
C ASP A 216 -13.47 13.69 -0.06
N LYS A 217 -12.97 13.84 1.17
CA LYS A 217 -13.49 14.81 2.16
C LYS A 217 -13.08 16.25 1.82
N THR A 218 -12.67 16.52 0.59
CA THR A 218 -12.38 17.86 0.10
C THR A 218 -13.67 18.64 -0.04
N GLU A 219 -13.82 19.67 0.80
CA GLU A 219 -14.90 20.66 0.65
C GLU A 219 -14.62 21.47 -0.63
N TYR A 220 -15.51 21.36 -1.62
CA TYR A 220 -15.40 22.10 -2.88
C TYR A 220 -16.32 23.32 -2.86
N ASP A 221 -15.77 24.47 -3.24
CA ASP A 221 -16.52 25.69 -3.52
C ASP A 221 -16.66 25.90 -5.04
N THR A 222 -17.75 26.57 -5.45
CA THR A 222 -17.97 26.89 -6.88
C THR A 222 -17.47 28.30 -7.17
N ALA A 223 -16.44 28.43 -8.02
CA ALA A 223 -15.89 29.71 -8.44
C ALA A 223 -16.86 30.48 -9.37
N ALA A 224 -16.63 31.78 -9.57
CA ALA A 224 -17.49 32.65 -10.38
C ALA A 224 -17.63 32.22 -11.86
N ASN A 225 -16.71 31.39 -12.36
CA ASN A 225 -16.74 30.80 -13.69
C ASN A 225 -17.42 29.40 -13.74
N GLY A 226 -17.96 28.92 -12.62
CA GLY A 226 -18.64 27.63 -12.48
C GLY A 226 -17.70 26.43 -12.26
N ALA A 227 -16.39 26.63 -12.15
CA ALA A 227 -15.45 25.56 -11.85
C ALA A 227 -15.51 25.17 -10.35
N ARG A 228 -15.40 23.87 -10.06
CA ARG A 228 -15.23 23.37 -8.69
C ARG A 228 -13.77 23.54 -8.29
N VAL A 229 -13.54 24.30 -7.22
CA VAL A 229 -12.20 24.57 -6.68
C VAL A 229 -12.15 24.04 -5.26
N SER A 230 -11.07 23.36 -4.90
CA SER A 230 -10.85 22.92 -3.52
C SER A 230 -10.71 24.13 -2.61
N ARG A 231 -11.36 24.12 -1.43
CA ARG A 231 -11.28 25.21 -0.46
C ARG A 231 -9.83 25.52 -0.05
N ASP A 232 -9.02 24.48 0.13
CA ASP A 232 -7.59 24.61 0.46
C ASP A 232 -6.79 25.30 -0.66
N GLU A 233 -7.13 25.04 -1.93
CA GLU A 233 -6.49 25.70 -3.07
C GLU A 233 -6.89 27.18 -3.16
N ARG A 234 -8.14 27.51 -2.82
CA ARG A 234 -8.61 28.90 -2.78
C ARG A 234 -7.93 29.68 -1.67
N ASP A 235 -7.87 29.12 -0.46
CA ASP A 235 -7.24 29.77 0.69
C ASP A 235 -5.73 29.96 0.46
N ALA A 236 -5.05 28.97 -0.16
CA ALA A 236 -3.65 29.09 -0.56
C ALA A 236 -3.42 30.17 -1.64
N PHE A 237 -4.35 30.31 -2.59
CA PHE A 237 -4.29 31.32 -3.63
C PHE A 237 -4.58 32.73 -3.09
N ASP A 238 -5.55 32.87 -2.19
CA ASP A 238 -5.89 34.14 -1.52
C ASP A 238 -4.70 34.61 -0.66
N ALA A 239 -4.07 33.71 0.10
CA ALA A 239 -2.84 34.02 0.85
C ALA A 239 -1.68 34.46 -0.05
N LEU A 240 -1.59 33.91 -1.27
CA LEU A 240 -0.58 34.30 -2.26
C LEU A 240 -0.89 35.69 -2.85
N LEU A 241 -2.16 36.00 -3.13
CA LEU A 241 -2.59 37.31 -3.60
C LEU A 241 -2.36 38.41 -2.55
N ASP A 242 -2.66 38.13 -1.28
CA ASP A 242 -2.39 39.04 -0.17
C ASP A 242 -0.90 39.35 -0.07
N ARG A 243 -0.03 38.34 -0.21
CA ARG A 243 1.43 38.52 -0.19
C ARG A 243 1.96 39.34 -1.38
N ILE A 244 1.29 39.28 -2.53
CA ILE A 244 1.63 40.08 -3.72
C ILE A 244 1.06 41.51 -3.59
N GLY A 245 -0.04 41.71 -2.86
CA GLY A 245 -0.71 42.99 -2.67
C GLY A 245 0.04 44.02 -1.80
N PHE A 246 0.98 43.59 -0.95
CA PHE A 246 1.70 44.48 -0.02
C PHE A 246 2.89 45.25 -0.62
N SER A 247 3.17 45.15 -1.93
CA SER A 247 4.18 45.99 -2.58
C SER A 247 3.58 47.25 -3.23
N LYS A 248 2.89 48.11 -2.46
CA LYS A 248 2.55 49.45 -2.94
C LYS A 248 2.49 50.54 -1.85
N LYS A 249 3.44 51.49 -2.02
CA LYS A 249 3.64 52.82 -1.39
C LYS A 249 4.24 52.81 0.02
N GLN A 250 5.29 53.59 0.33
CA GLN A 250 5.76 54.85 -0.27
C GLN A 250 7.20 54.78 -0.81
#